data_AF-A0A7X3SLP3-F1
#
_entry.id   AF-A0A7X3SLP3-F1
#
_cell.length_a   1.000
_cell.length_b   1.000
_cell.length_c   1.000
_cell.angle_alpha   90.00
_cell.angle_beta   90.00
_cell.angle_gamma   90.00
#
_symmetry.space_group_name_H-M   'P 1'
#
loop_
_entity.id
_entity.type
_entity.pdbx_description
1 polymer ?
#
loop_
_entity_poly.entity_id
_entity_poly.type
_entity_poly.pdbx_seq_one_letter_code
_entity_poly.pdbx_strand_id
1 'polypeptide(L)'
;MRKHVRWESVLDVSDYQEIVNIVYVGLLGIEKNISEDCNEQFYQEYKRSLLLYESYEKVEEVIKWQLERYNIEALFLLDSSGSEMYPKPEMAQIRQIEILVNKKDLPWINRIMLDMDYEHREDSACGGILYMRVPGIRIVFYDTIPIENRIIQRYFAGPLRRFRCMEPYKFIHMLSNEEEYLYRVARLVELYITGKLKIRDILDLWQYRKLLGDQFRWKTVKELLDKADWEEFVNQVDILGTLWFGEDAEQQYGLALELEEYIISHGRENKHLDETLLPCEKIRLDFYWRNRDKEWALRKQAWMFPSREYMIQFFPVLERYPILLGFCWMIRNWRFFRRICGNKCKKASFRLRVRLLDIQEKMKGMIRRRKDEVAEAPEDASGDVISQAEEGGSPELSAEENTKSQSNGARDISEAQGRDTEEDSDFQDEEEEKGDSRNEDAEEETANIEQTEGDRNV
;
A
#
# COMPACT_ATOMS: atom_id res chain seq x y z
N MET A 1 -5.08 -33.74 -29.95
CA MET A 1 -3.87 -32.90 -29.84
C MET A 1 -3.95 -32.14 -28.53
N ARG A 2 -3.14 -32.50 -27.51
CA ARG A 2 -3.01 -31.63 -26.32
C ARG A 2 -2.35 -30.34 -26.81
N LYS A 3 -3.05 -29.21 -26.74
CA LYS A 3 -2.47 -27.90 -27.06
C LYS A 3 -1.26 -27.72 -26.15
N HIS A 4 -0.10 -27.45 -26.73
CA HIS A 4 1.10 -27.16 -25.96
C HIS A 4 0.86 -25.85 -25.20
N VAL A 5 0.81 -25.93 -23.87
CA VAL A 5 0.62 -24.78 -22.99
C VAL A 5 1.95 -24.04 -22.91
N ARG A 6 1.94 -22.73 -23.18
CA ARG A 6 3.12 -21.87 -22.95
C ARG A 6 3.11 -21.42 -21.50
N TRP A 7 3.97 -22.01 -20.68
CA TRP A 7 3.98 -21.78 -19.23
C TRP A 7 4.40 -20.37 -18.86
N GLU A 8 5.24 -19.73 -19.67
CA GLU A 8 5.63 -18.32 -19.49
C GLU A 8 4.39 -17.41 -19.59
N SER A 9 3.52 -17.66 -20.58
CA SER A 9 2.27 -16.90 -20.71
C SER A 9 1.29 -17.18 -19.56
N VAL A 10 1.27 -18.41 -19.04
CA VAL A 10 0.47 -18.72 -17.85
C VAL A 10 0.99 -17.98 -16.63
N LEU A 11 2.31 -17.94 -16.43
CA LEU A 11 2.94 -17.22 -15.34
C LEU A 11 2.67 -15.71 -15.44
N ASP A 12 2.86 -15.10 -16.61
CA ASP A 12 2.60 -13.67 -16.83
C ASP A 12 1.15 -13.28 -16.51
N VAL A 13 0.19 -14.08 -16.99
CA VAL A 13 -1.24 -13.85 -16.71
C VAL A 13 -1.54 -14.09 -15.24
N SER A 14 -0.95 -15.11 -14.63
CA SER A 14 -1.15 -15.43 -13.21
C SER A 14 -0.59 -14.34 -12.30
N ASP A 15 0.56 -13.76 -12.65
CA ASP A 15 1.18 -12.65 -11.94
C ASP A 15 0.33 -11.39 -12.06
N TYR A 16 -0.08 -11.03 -13.27
CA TYR A 16 -0.98 -9.91 -13.48
C TYR A 16 -2.28 -10.07 -12.69
N GLN A 17 -2.89 -11.26 -12.69
CA GLN A 17 -4.14 -11.56 -12.00
C GLN A 17 -3.97 -11.83 -10.50
N GLU A 18 -2.73 -11.80 -9.99
CA GLU A 18 -2.37 -12.04 -8.59
C GLU A 18 -2.83 -13.41 -8.06
N ILE A 19 -2.62 -14.47 -8.85
CA ILE A 19 -3.02 -15.85 -8.52
C ILE A 19 -1.87 -16.86 -8.63
N VAL A 20 -0.62 -16.41 -8.78
CA VAL A 20 0.58 -17.26 -8.93
C VAL A 20 0.69 -18.31 -7.83
N ASN A 21 0.51 -17.93 -6.56
CA ASN A 21 0.61 -18.83 -5.42
C ASN A 21 -0.45 -19.95 -5.46
N ILE A 22 -1.70 -19.64 -5.85
CA ILE A 22 -2.77 -20.64 -5.98
C ILE A 22 -2.54 -21.54 -7.17
N VAL A 23 -2.12 -20.96 -8.31
CA VAL A 23 -1.75 -21.73 -9.50
C VAL A 23 -0.64 -22.71 -9.12
N TYR A 24 0.43 -22.26 -8.46
CA TYR A 24 1.51 -23.12 -7.99
C TYR A 24 1.02 -24.27 -7.10
N VAL A 25 0.14 -24.01 -6.12
CA VAL A 25 -0.46 -25.07 -5.29
C VAL A 25 -1.20 -26.10 -6.14
N GLY A 26 -2.02 -25.65 -7.10
CA GLY A 26 -2.69 -26.53 -8.05
C GLY A 26 -1.73 -27.23 -9.03
N LEU A 27 -0.51 -26.70 -9.18
CA LEU A 27 0.51 -27.33 -10.01
C LEU A 27 1.22 -28.49 -9.29
N LEU A 28 1.24 -28.52 -7.96
CA LEU A 28 1.91 -29.57 -7.19
C LEU A 28 1.31 -30.95 -7.50
N GLY A 29 2.18 -31.93 -7.83
CA GLY A 29 1.78 -33.32 -8.06
C GLY A 29 1.26 -33.65 -9.46
N ILE A 30 1.36 -32.74 -10.44
CA ILE A 30 1.03 -33.03 -11.84
C ILE A 30 2.33 -33.06 -12.66
N GLU A 31 2.55 -34.12 -13.42
CA GLU A 31 3.65 -34.22 -14.39
C GLU A 31 3.50 -33.21 -15.52
N LYS A 32 4.51 -32.36 -15.73
CA LYS A 32 4.45 -31.26 -16.70
C LYS A 32 5.80 -30.96 -17.33
N ASN A 33 5.73 -30.49 -18.57
CA ASN A 33 6.86 -29.90 -19.29
C ASN A 33 6.96 -28.40 -18.96
N ILE A 34 7.27 -28.06 -17.71
CA ILE A 34 7.60 -26.68 -17.29
C ILE A 34 9.12 -26.54 -17.31
N SER A 35 9.66 -25.43 -17.80
CA SER A 35 11.09 -25.12 -17.66
C SER A 35 11.45 -24.91 -16.18
N GLU A 36 12.69 -25.23 -15.80
CA GLU A 36 13.16 -25.06 -14.42
C GLU A 36 13.02 -23.59 -13.96
N ASP A 37 13.40 -22.64 -14.81
CA ASP A 37 13.28 -21.20 -14.52
C ASP A 37 11.85 -20.75 -14.23
N CYS A 38 10.88 -21.23 -15.03
CA CYS A 38 9.48 -20.86 -14.86
C CYS A 38 8.91 -21.48 -13.57
N ASN A 39 9.28 -22.73 -13.27
CA ASN A 39 8.89 -23.38 -12.03
C ASN A 39 9.48 -22.69 -10.79
N GLU A 40 10.73 -22.22 -10.88
CA GLU A 40 11.38 -21.46 -9.82
C GLU A 40 10.65 -20.15 -9.53
N GLN A 41 10.21 -19.42 -10.56
CA GLN A 41 9.43 -18.19 -10.36
C GLN A 41 8.09 -18.45 -9.65
N PHE A 42 7.35 -19.49 -10.05
CA PHE A 42 6.13 -19.90 -9.33
C PHE A 42 6.44 -20.23 -7.86
N TYR A 43 7.51 -20.99 -7.62
CA TYR A 43 7.92 -21.37 -6.27
C TYR A 43 8.30 -20.16 -5.41
N GLN A 44 9.04 -19.19 -5.96
CA GLN A 44 9.47 -17.99 -5.23
C GLN A 44 8.28 -17.12 -4.80
N GLU A 45 7.27 -16.93 -5.67
CA GLU A 45 6.06 -16.17 -5.30
C GLU A 45 5.17 -16.90 -4.29
N TYR A 46 5.08 -18.23 -4.38
CA TYR A 46 4.45 -19.05 -3.34
C TYR A 46 5.17 -18.90 -2.00
N LYS A 47 6.50 -19.07 -1.99
CA LYS A 47 7.35 -18.93 -0.80
C LYS A 47 7.23 -17.53 -0.19
N ARG A 48 7.18 -16.50 -1.03
CA ARG A 48 6.97 -15.11 -0.61
C ARG A 48 5.62 -14.94 0.09
N SER A 49 4.55 -15.46 -0.48
CA SER A 49 3.21 -15.40 0.12
C SER A 49 3.17 -16.07 1.49
N LEU A 50 3.79 -17.25 1.61
CA LEU A 50 3.92 -18.00 2.87
C LEU A 50 4.66 -17.19 3.96
N LEU A 51 5.81 -16.58 3.62
CA LEU A 51 6.61 -15.80 4.57
C LEU A 51 5.93 -14.49 4.98
N LEU A 52 5.24 -13.84 4.05
CA LEU A 52 4.54 -12.59 4.32
C LEU A 52 3.36 -12.80 5.26
N TYR A 53 2.66 -13.93 5.18
CA TYR A 53 1.53 -14.25 6.05
C TYR A 53 1.90 -14.11 7.55
N GLU A 54 2.89 -14.88 8.01
CA GLU A 54 3.32 -14.82 9.43
C GLU A 54 3.85 -13.44 9.82
N SER A 55 4.42 -12.73 8.85
CA SER A 55 4.96 -11.39 9.06
C SER A 55 3.84 -10.37 9.26
N TYR A 56 2.74 -10.47 8.51
CA TYR A 56 1.59 -9.56 8.62
C TYR A 56 0.86 -9.72 9.94
N GLU A 57 0.67 -10.95 10.43
CA GLU A 57 0.03 -11.22 11.72
C GLU A 57 0.80 -10.53 12.86
N LYS A 58 2.13 -10.72 12.92
CA LYS A 58 3.00 -10.09 13.92
C LYS A 58 3.04 -8.57 13.77
N VAL A 59 3.10 -8.06 12.54
CA VAL A 59 3.11 -6.63 12.27
C VAL A 59 1.81 -5.99 12.73
N GLU A 60 0.67 -6.61 12.45
CA GLU A 60 -0.64 -6.11 12.82
C GLU A 60 -0.77 -5.93 14.33
N GLU A 61 -0.33 -6.93 15.12
CA GLU A 61 -0.30 -6.84 16.58
C GLU A 61 0.57 -5.66 17.06
N VAL A 62 1.75 -5.48 16.48
CA VAL A 62 2.65 -4.37 16.82
C VAL A 62 1.99 -3.02 16.49
N ILE A 63 1.32 -2.90 15.34
CA ILE A 63 0.62 -1.68 14.95
C ILE A 63 -0.53 -1.37 15.91
N LYS A 64 -1.36 -2.35 16.24
CA LYS A 64 -2.45 -2.20 17.22
C LYS A 64 -1.91 -1.71 18.57
N TRP A 65 -0.83 -2.33 19.04
CA TRP A 65 -0.19 -1.94 20.30
C TRP A 65 0.35 -0.50 20.28
N GLN A 66 1.00 -0.08 19.19
CA GLN A 66 1.50 1.29 19.07
C GLN A 66 0.34 2.30 19.04
N LEU A 67 -0.69 2.06 18.24
CA LEU A 67 -1.84 2.95 18.14
C LEU A 67 -2.55 3.08 19.49
N GLU A 68 -2.76 1.96 20.20
CA GLU A 68 -3.34 1.94 21.54
C GLU A 68 -2.47 2.72 22.54
N ARG A 69 -1.15 2.52 22.54
CA ARG A 69 -0.20 3.21 23.44
C ARG A 69 -0.27 4.73 23.29
N TYR A 70 -0.50 5.23 22.08
CA TYR A 70 -0.62 6.66 21.80
C TYR A 70 -2.09 7.15 21.85
N ASN A 71 -3.04 6.30 22.26
CA ASN A 71 -4.48 6.59 22.29
C ASN A 71 -5.02 7.08 20.94
N ILE A 72 -4.53 6.51 19.84
CA ILE A 72 -4.93 6.85 18.48
C ILE A 72 -6.14 5.98 18.13
N GLU A 73 -7.28 6.63 17.89
CA GLU A 73 -8.47 5.95 17.39
C GLU A 73 -8.24 5.46 15.96
N ALA A 74 -8.37 4.16 15.76
CA ALA A 74 -8.12 3.50 14.49
C ALA A 74 -9.20 2.46 14.21
N LEU A 75 -9.66 2.42 12.96
CA LEU A 75 -10.58 1.40 12.45
C LEU A 75 -9.83 0.57 11.41
N PHE A 76 -9.70 -0.74 11.66
CA PHE A 76 -9.15 -1.68 10.71
C PHE A 76 -10.22 -2.00 9.66
N LEU A 77 -9.90 -1.74 8.39
CA LEU A 77 -10.79 -1.96 7.25
C LEU A 77 -10.51 -3.30 6.57
N LEU A 78 -9.22 -3.61 6.38
CA LEU A 78 -8.71 -4.92 5.96
C LEU A 78 -7.48 -5.23 6.80
N ASP A 79 -7.45 -6.44 7.32
CA ASP A 79 -6.45 -6.94 8.25
C ASP A 79 -5.89 -8.30 7.77
N SER A 80 -5.08 -8.97 8.57
CA SER A 80 -4.48 -10.25 8.22
C SER A 80 -5.46 -11.42 8.25
N SER A 81 -6.71 -11.23 8.71
CA SER A 81 -7.71 -12.31 8.83
C SER A 81 -8.15 -12.90 7.48
N GLY A 82 -7.81 -12.23 6.38
CA GLY A 82 -8.08 -12.74 5.03
C GLY A 82 -7.47 -14.13 4.75
N SER A 83 -6.44 -14.54 5.49
CA SER A 83 -5.87 -15.90 5.39
C SER A 83 -6.79 -16.99 5.92
N GLU A 84 -7.57 -16.71 6.95
CA GLU A 84 -8.49 -17.66 7.59
C GLU A 84 -9.61 -18.07 6.63
N MET A 85 -9.84 -17.27 5.59
CA MET A 85 -10.80 -17.57 4.55
C MET A 85 -10.38 -18.79 3.72
N TYR A 86 -9.09 -19.09 3.63
CA TYR A 86 -8.56 -20.13 2.75
C TYR A 86 -8.25 -21.44 3.50
N PRO A 87 -8.35 -22.61 2.83
CA PRO A 87 -7.99 -23.89 3.46
C PRO A 87 -6.55 -23.95 3.96
N LYS A 88 -5.65 -23.22 3.29
CA LYS A 88 -4.27 -23.03 3.69
C LYS A 88 -3.92 -21.54 3.64
N PRO A 89 -3.25 -20.98 4.67
CA PRO A 89 -3.02 -19.54 4.77
C PRO A 89 -2.19 -18.99 3.61
N GLU A 90 -1.28 -19.78 3.03
CA GLU A 90 -0.42 -19.36 1.91
C GLU A 90 -1.14 -19.28 0.56
N MET A 91 -2.40 -19.75 0.47
CA MET A 91 -3.25 -19.52 -0.70
C MET A 91 -3.84 -18.11 -0.71
N ALA A 92 -3.97 -17.49 0.47
CA ALA A 92 -4.38 -16.12 0.59
C ALA A 92 -3.26 -15.17 0.18
N GLN A 93 -3.64 -13.97 -0.24
CA GLN A 93 -2.69 -12.91 -0.55
C GLN A 93 -3.05 -11.64 0.21
N ILE A 94 -2.26 -11.31 1.23
CA ILE A 94 -2.41 -10.05 1.97
C ILE A 94 -1.71 -8.95 1.18
N ARG A 95 -2.49 -8.15 0.45
CA ARG A 95 -1.95 -7.04 -0.36
C ARG A 95 -1.40 -5.93 0.53
N GLN A 96 -2.16 -5.55 1.56
CA GLN A 96 -1.80 -4.54 2.54
C GLN A 96 -2.77 -4.56 3.73
N ILE A 97 -2.33 -4.03 4.87
CA ILE A 97 -3.23 -3.69 5.99
C ILE A 97 -3.81 -2.29 5.73
N GLU A 98 -5.13 -2.15 5.83
CA GLU A 98 -5.84 -0.89 5.59
C GLU A 98 -6.46 -0.36 6.89
N ILE A 99 -6.09 0.87 7.28
CA ILE A 99 -6.49 1.46 8.56
C ILE A 99 -7.04 2.86 8.34
N LEU A 100 -8.27 3.11 8.80
CA LEU A 100 -8.87 4.44 8.84
C LEU A 100 -8.57 5.12 10.18
N VAL A 101 -8.08 6.35 10.13
CA VAL A 101 -7.67 7.13 11.30
C VAL A 101 -8.16 8.57 11.19
N ASN A 102 -8.19 9.29 12.31
CA ASN A 102 -8.49 10.72 12.25
C ASN A 102 -7.34 11.50 11.62
N LYS A 103 -7.66 12.45 10.75
CA LYS A 103 -6.68 13.34 10.08
C LYS A 103 -5.68 14.01 11.04
N LYS A 104 -6.13 14.35 12.25
CA LYS A 104 -5.31 14.99 13.29
C LYS A 104 -4.15 14.10 13.77
N ASP A 105 -4.28 12.78 13.65
CA ASP A 105 -3.35 11.79 14.20
C ASP A 105 -2.30 11.34 13.16
N LEU A 106 -2.52 11.63 11.86
CA LEU A 106 -1.56 11.31 10.78
C LEU A 106 -0.11 11.78 11.04
N PRO A 107 0.15 12.99 11.58
CA PRO A 107 1.54 13.40 11.86
C PRO A 107 2.21 12.54 12.92
N TRP A 108 1.45 12.04 13.90
CA TRP A 108 1.95 11.12 14.92
C TRP A 108 2.16 9.72 14.36
N ILE A 109 1.22 9.23 13.55
CA ILE A 109 1.35 7.95 12.84
C ILE A 109 2.60 7.95 11.97
N ASN A 110 2.84 9.00 11.19
CA ASN A 110 4.05 9.10 10.38
C ASN A 110 5.33 9.00 11.20
N ARG A 111 5.36 9.59 12.39
CA ARG A 111 6.49 9.45 13.31
C ARG A 111 6.65 8.01 13.81
N ILE A 112 5.55 7.41 14.28
CA ILE A 112 5.52 6.02 14.78
C ILE A 112 6.02 5.05 13.70
N MET A 113 5.53 5.20 12.46
CA MET A 113 5.91 4.34 11.33
C MET A 113 7.40 4.47 11.00
N LEU A 114 7.94 5.69 10.95
CA LEU A 114 9.37 5.93 10.72
C LEU A 114 10.23 5.36 11.86
N ASP A 115 9.79 5.49 13.11
CA ASP A 115 10.47 4.93 14.28
C ASP A 115 10.48 3.38 14.26
N MET A 116 9.61 2.74 13.46
CA MET A 116 9.55 1.29 13.22
C MET A 116 10.20 0.85 11.89
N ASP A 117 11.03 1.71 11.28
CA ASP A 117 11.75 1.48 10.03
C ASP A 117 10.85 1.28 8.79
N TYR A 118 9.64 1.87 8.80
CA TYR A 118 8.81 1.94 7.59
C TYR A 118 9.15 3.16 6.76
N GLU A 119 9.24 2.97 5.45
CA GLU A 119 9.44 4.06 4.50
C GLU A 119 8.09 4.57 3.99
N HIS A 120 7.92 5.89 4.04
CA HIS A 120 6.81 6.55 3.37
C HIS A 120 6.97 6.46 1.86
N ARG A 121 5.93 5.99 1.17
CA ARG A 121 5.87 5.91 -0.29
C ARG A 121 4.64 6.66 -0.78
N GLU A 122 4.84 7.58 -1.71
CA GLU A 122 3.72 8.25 -2.37
C GLU A 122 3.11 7.28 -3.39
N ASP A 123 1.97 6.69 -3.05
CA ASP A 123 1.14 5.96 -4.00
C ASP A 123 -0.11 6.76 -4.31
N SER A 124 -0.09 7.41 -5.48
CA SER A 124 -1.23 8.20 -5.97
C SER A 124 -2.48 7.35 -6.23
N ALA A 125 -2.36 6.02 -6.24
CA ALA A 125 -3.44 5.09 -6.51
C ALA A 125 -4.21 4.66 -5.27
N CYS A 126 -3.57 4.61 -4.09
CA CYS A 126 -4.24 4.08 -2.90
C CYS A 126 -5.20 5.10 -2.27
N GLY A 127 -4.97 6.40 -2.47
CA GLY A 127 -5.81 7.47 -1.87
C GLY A 127 -5.54 7.70 -0.37
N GLY A 128 -4.53 7.02 0.19
CA GLY A 128 -4.06 7.15 1.57
C GLY A 128 -2.54 7.32 1.64
N ILE A 129 -1.98 7.13 2.84
CA ILE A 129 -0.55 7.19 3.10
C ILE A 129 0.00 5.76 3.19
N LEU A 130 0.80 5.36 2.20
CA LEU A 130 1.42 4.04 2.13
C LEU A 130 2.77 4.02 2.85
N TYR A 131 2.93 3.06 3.74
CA TYR A 131 4.17 2.72 4.42
C TYR A 131 4.63 1.33 3.99
N MET A 132 5.90 1.22 3.58
CA MET A 132 6.50 -0.04 3.15
C MET A 132 7.71 -0.41 3.99
N ARG A 133 7.83 -1.70 4.32
CA ARG A 133 9.03 -2.28 4.95
C ARG A 133 9.46 -3.53 4.19
N VAL A 134 10.75 -3.63 3.90
CA VAL A 134 11.34 -4.80 3.21
C VAL A 134 11.24 -6.03 4.13
N PRO A 135 10.81 -7.22 3.63
CA PRO A 135 10.70 -7.63 2.23
C PRO A 135 9.29 -7.53 1.60
N GLY A 136 8.44 -6.58 2.00
CA GLY A 136 7.19 -6.30 1.27
C GLY A 136 5.95 -6.04 2.11
N ILE A 137 6.11 -5.75 3.41
CA ILE A 137 5.00 -5.40 4.29
C ILE A 137 4.48 -4.02 3.90
N ARG A 138 3.17 -3.94 3.63
CA ARG A 138 2.47 -2.73 3.20
C ARG A 138 1.37 -2.38 4.19
N ILE A 139 1.38 -1.15 4.67
CA ILE A 139 0.34 -0.61 5.56
C ILE A 139 -0.12 0.72 4.98
N VAL A 140 -1.43 0.89 4.84
CA VAL A 140 -2.03 2.12 4.34
C VAL A 140 -2.91 2.75 5.40
N PHE A 141 -2.63 4.01 5.70
CA PHE A 141 -3.47 4.83 6.56
C PHE A 141 -4.31 5.79 5.74
N TYR A 142 -5.62 5.78 5.99
CA TYR A 142 -6.59 6.65 5.36
C TYR A 142 -7.09 7.69 6.37
N ASP A 143 -7.27 8.93 5.94
CA ASP A 143 -7.97 9.97 6.73
C ASP A 143 -9.43 10.15 6.32
N THR A 144 -9.80 9.57 5.19
CA THR A 144 -11.15 9.42 4.66
C THR A 144 -11.25 8.06 4.00
N ILE A 145 -12.39 7.39 4.10
CA ILE A 145 -12.62 6.08 3.47
C ILE A 145 -12.28 6.13 1.96
N PRO A 146 -11.51 5.17 1.42
CA PRO A 146 -11.03 5.20 0.03
C PRO A 146 -12.11 4.72 -0.95
N ILE A 147 -13.28 5.36 -0.90
CA ILE A 147 -14.47 5.07 -1.72
C ILE A 147 -15.06 6.40 -2.18
N GLU A 148 -15.31 6.54 -3.49
CA GLU A 148 -15.86 7.76 -4.10
C GLU A 148 -17.38 7.83 -4.04
N ASN A 149 -18.07 6.68 -4.05
CA ASN A 149 -19.53 6.63 -3.95
C ASN A 149 -20.00 7.34 -2.68
N ARG A 150 -20.81 8.38 -2.86
CA ARG A 150 -21.22 9.28 -1.78
C ARG A 150 -22.11 8.60 -0.74
N ILE A 151 -22.87 7.59 -1.12
CA ILE A 151 -23.82 6.92 -0.23
C ILE A 151 -23.04 6.03 0.73
N ILE A 152 -22.12 5.24 0.20
CA ILE A 152 -21.24 4.39 1.00
C ILE A 152 -20.25 5.22 1.81
N GLN A 153 -19.66 6.26 1.21
CA GLN A 153 -18.79 7.20 1.93
C GLN A 153 -19.50 7.83 3.12
N ARG A 154 -20.78 8.21 2.98
CA ARG A 154 -21.60 8.75 4.09
C ARG A 154 -21.92 7.70 5.14
N TYR A 155 -22.09 6.44 4.76
CA TYR A 155 -22.35 5.36 5.72
C TYR A 155 -21.18 5.16 6.69
N PHE A 156 -19.95 5.16 6.15
CA PHE A 156 -18.71 5.07 6.92
C PHE A 156 -18.25 6.41 7.53
N ALA A 157 -18.90 7.51 7.18
CA ALA A 157 -18.59 8.81 7.77
C ALA A 157 -19.03 8.87 9.23
N GLY A 158 -18.21 9.52 10.06
CA GLY A 158 -18.53 9.79 11.46
C GLY A 158 -17.37 9.45 12.40
N PRO A 159 -17.60 9.52 13.72
CA PRO A 159 -16.60 9.14 14.71
C PRO A 159 -16.31 7.64 14.66
N LEU A 160 -15.02 7.26 14.72
CA LEU A 160 -14.59 5.87 14.70
C LEU A 160 -15.13 5.05 15.90
N ARG A 161 -15.46 5.72 17.01
CA ARG A 161 -16.07 5.11 18.20
C ARG A 161 -17.43 4.46 17.97
N ARG A 162 -18.10 4.74 16.85
CA ARG A 162 -19.36 4.07 16.48
C ARG A 162 -19.13 2.59 16.17
N PHE A 163 -17.95 2.25 15.64
CA PHE A 163 -17.61 0.88 15.25
C PHE A 163 -17.26 0.04 16.47
N ARG A 164 -17.39 -1.29 16.32
CA ARG A 164 -17.14 -2.24 17.39
C ARG A 164 -15.69 -2.13 17.85
N CYS A 165 -15.47 -2.02 19.16
CA CYS A 165 -14.14 -2.04 19.74
C CYS A 165 -13.57 -3.47 19.75
N MET A 166 -12.30 -3.62 19.42
CA MET A 166 -11.58 -4.89 19.49
C MET A 166 -11.10 -5.11 20.93
N GLU A 167 -11.63 -6.11 21.63
CA GLU A 167 -11.10 -6.47 22.95
C GLU A 167 -9.70 -7.10 22.80
N PRO A 168 -8.72 -6.77 23.66
CA PRO A 168 -8.80 -5.94 24.88
C PRO A 168 -8.48 -4.44 24.68
N TYR A 169 -8.34 -3.98 23.43
CA TYR A 169 -8.02 -2.60 23.10
C TYR A 169 -9.18 -1.64 23.36
N LYS A 170 -8.87 -0.35 23.56
CA LYS A 170 -9.87 0.72 23.81
C LYS A 170 -10.01 1.69 22.64
N PHE A 171 -8.97 1.84 21.82
CA PHE A 171 -8.94 2.77 20.69
C PHE A 171 -8.90 2.07 19.33
N ILE A 172 -8.85 0.73 19.34
CA ILE A 172 -8.83 -0.09 18.13
C ILE A 172 -10.24 -0.62 17.85
N HIS A 173 -10.73 -0.32 16.66
CA HIS A 173 -12.07 -0.69 16.19
C HIS A 173 -11.98 -1.62 14.98
N MET A 174 -13.04 -2.41 14.80
CA MET A 174 -13.24 -3.32 13.67
C MET A 174 -14.62 -3.11 13.04
N LEU A 175 -14.72 -3.49 11.78
CA LEU A 175 -15.98 -3.61 11.07
C LEU A 175 -16.77 -4.82 11.58
N SER A 176 -18.11 -4.74 11.58
CA SER A 176 -18.94 -5.94 11.63
C SER A 176 -18.88 -6.69 10.30
N ASN A 177 -19.31 -7.95 10.26
CA ASN A 177 -19.32 -8.73 9.02
C ASN A 177 -20.11 -8.03 7.89
N GLU A 178 -21.23 -7.37 8.22
CA GLU A 178 -22.01 -6.62 7.22
C GLU A 178 -21.27 -5.38 6.71
N GLU A 179 -20.56 -4.67 7.60
CA GLU A 179 -19.78 -3.49 7.25
C GLU A 179 -18.54 -3.85 6.43
N GLU A 180 -17.87 -4.96 6.78
CA GLU A 180 -16.72 -5.49 6.05
C GLU A 180 -17.14 -6.02 4.67
N TYR A 181 -18.25 -6.75 4.56
CA TYR A 181 -18.81 -7.15 3.27
C TYR A 181 -19.05 -5.93 2.37
N LEU A 182 -19.71 -4.90 2.91
CA LEU A 182 -19.98 -3.67 2.17
C LEU A 182 -18.68 -2.96 1.76
N TYR A 183 -17.68 -2.95 2.64
CA TYR A 183 -16.37 -2.40 2.34
C TYR A 183 -15.67 -3.16 1.19
N ARG A 184 -15.66 -4.51 1.24
CA ARG A 184 -15.08 -5.36 0.19
C ARG A 184 -15.75 -5.15 -1.16
N VAL A 185 -17.09 -5.09 -1.20
CA VAL A 185 -17.85 -4.74 -2.41
C VAL A 185 -17.48 -3.35 -2.93
N ALA A 186 -17.38 -2.36 -2.04
CA ALA A 186 -16.98 -1.02 -2.45
C ALA A 186 -15.56 -0.99 -3.04
N ARG A 187 -14.62 -1.76 -2.49
CA ARG A 187 -13.26 -1.88 -3.03
C ARG A 187 -13.25 -2.55 -4.40
N LEU A 188 -14.08 -3.58 -4.62
CA LEU A 188 -14.27 -4.18 -5.94
C LEU A 188 -14.78 -3.17 -6.97
N VAL A 189 -15.75 -2.34 -6.60
CA VAL A 189 -16.27 -1.26 -7.45
C VAL A 189 -15.17 -0.26 -7.80
N GLU A 190 -14.36 0.17 -6.82
CA GLU A 190 -13.21 1.06 -7.08
C GLU A 190 -12.17 0.41 -8.00
N LEU A 191 -11.90 -0.89 -7.83
CA LEU A 191 -11.00 -1.64 -8.70
C LEU A 191 -11.55 -1.75 -10.12
N TYR A 192 -12.86 -1.98 -10.30
CA TYR A 192 -13.51 -1.95 -11.61
C TYR A 192 -13.39 -0.57 -12.26
N ILE A 193 -13.81 0.49 -11.55
CA ILE A 193 -13.78 1.88 -12.06
C ILE A 193 -12.37 2.30 -12.48
N THR A 194 -11.34 1.78 -11.82
CA THR A 194 -9.94 2.11 -12.10
C THR A 194 -9.23 1.16 -13.07
N GLY A 195 -9.91 0.13 -13.58
CA GLY A 195 -9.30 -0.84 -14.52
C GLY A 195 -8.33 -1.82 -13.88
N LYS A 196 -8.51 -2.10 -12.59
CA LYS A 196 -7.59 -2.90 -11.76
C LYS A 196 -8.25 -4.12 -11.13
N LEU A 197 -9.50 -4.41 -11.49
CA LEU A 197 -10.21 -5.60 -11.05
C LEU A 197 -9.52 -6.85 -11.61
N LYS A 198 -9.17 -7.78 -10.72
CA LYS A 198 -8.46 -9.02 -11.04
C LYS A 198 -9.26 -10.25 -10.64
N ILE A 199 -8.87 -11.42 -11.16
CA ILE A 199 -9.42 -12.72 -10.75
C ILE A 199 -9.30 -12.91 -9.23
N ARG A 200 -8.17 -12.49 -8.63
CA ARG A 200 -7.96 -12.52 -7.16
C ARG A 200 -9.08 -11.83 -6.39
N ASP A 201 -9.54 -10.66 -6.85
CA ASP A 201 -10.52 -9.87 -6.11
C ASP A 201 -11.90 -10.56 -6.09
N ILE A 202 -12.25 -11.22 -7.20
CA ILE A 202 -13.48 -12.04 -7.30
C ILE A 202 -13.37 -13.27 -6.39
N LEU A 203 -12.21 -13.94 -6.39
CA LEU A 203 -11.95 -15.10 -5.54
C LEU A 203 -12.05 -14.75 -4.05
N ASP A 204 -11.42 -13.65 -3.63
CA ASP A 204 -11.42 -13.22 -2.23
C ASP A 204 -12.84 -12.91 -1.73
N LEU A 205 -13.66 -12.23 -2.54
CA LEU A 205 -15.06 -11.99 -2.17
C LEU A 205 -15.87 -13.27 -2.14
N TRP A 206 -15.70 -14.15 -3.13
CA TRP A 206 -16.40 -15.43 -3.17
C TRP A 206 -16.07 -16.29 -1.95
N GLN A 207 -14.80 -16.34 -1.53
CA GLN A 207 -14.38 -17.06 -0.34
C GLN A 207 -14.92 -16.41 0.95
N TYR A 208 -14.88 -15.08 1.05
CA TYR A 208 -15.47 -14.36 2.18
C TYR A 208 -16.96 -14.64 2.33
N ARG A 209 -17.72 -14.69 1.21
CA ARG A 209 -19.16 -15.00 1.22
C ARG A 209 -19.48 -16.37 1.82
N LYS A 210 -18.61 -17.36 1.63
CA LYS A 210 -18.81 -18.70 2.22
C LYS A 210 -18.73 -18.70 3.74
N LEU A 211 -18.03 -17.74 4.33
CA LEU A 211 -17.90 -17.58 5.78
C LEU A 211 -19.08 -16.85 6.41
N LEU A 212 -19.92 -16.19 5.59
CA LEU A 212 -21.09 -15.48 6.08
C LEU A 212 -22.14 -16.48 6.55
N GLY A 213 -22.21 -16.68 7.87
CA GLY A 213 -23.20 -17.54 8.50
C GLY A 213 -24.58 -16.91 8.63
N ASP A 214 -25.50 -17.65 9.25
CA ASP A 214 -26.92 -17.30 9.40
C ASP A 214 -27.19 -15.97 10.13
N GLN A 215 -26.22 -15.48 10.92
CA GLN A 215 -26.34 -14.22 11.65
C GLN A 215 -26.17 -12.98 10.74
N PHE A 216 -25.78 -13.16 9.48
CA PHE A 216 -25.55 -12.06 8.55
C PHE A 216 -26.86 -11.40 8.10
N ARG A 217 -26.98 -10.09 8.33
CA ARG A 217 -28.20 -9.33 8.03
C ARG A 217 -28.20 -8.78 6.60
N TRP A 218 -28.55 -9.64 5.65
CA TRP A 218 -28.69 -9.29 4.23
C TRP A 218 -29.57 -8.07 3.95
N LYS A 219 -30.62 -7.85 4.76
CA LYS A 219 -31.56 -6.76 4.55
C LYS A 219 -30.87 -5.39 4.56
N THR A 220 -30.01 -5.13 5.54
CA THR A 220 -29.32 -3.84 5.67
C THR A 220 -28.31 -3.61 4.55
N VAL A 221 -27.61 -4.67 4.15
CA VAL A 221 -26.64 -4.62 3.05
C VAL A 221 -27.36 -4.35 1.73
N LYS A 222 -28.42 -5.09 1.42
CA LYS A 222 -29.22 -4.89 0.19
C LYS A 222 -29.77 -3.47 0.10
N GLU A 223 -30.31 -2.92 1.19
CA GLU A 223 -30.78 -1.52 1.21
C GLU A 223 -29.68 -0.49 0.91
N LEU A 224 -28.41 -0.78 1.19
CA LEU A 224 -27.28 0.10 0.86
C LEU A 224 -26.79 -0.11 -0.57
N LEU A 225 -26.78 -1.35 -1.06
CA LEU A 225 -26.43 -1.67 -2.43
C LEU A 225 -27.45 -1.10 -3.43
N ASP A 226 -28.75 -1.22 -3.12
CA ASP A 226 -29.86 -0.61 -3.88
C ASP A 226 -29.68 0.90 -3.98
N LYS A 227 -29.48 1.56 -2.83
CA LYS A 227 -29.26 3.02 -2.82
C LYS A 227 -28.04 3.43 -3.63
N ALA A 228 -26.99 2.61 -3.65
CA ALA A 228 -25.76 2.89 -4.38
C ALA A 228 -25.84 2.50 -5.87
N ASP A 229 -26.94 1.89 -6.33
CA ASP A 229 -27.11 1.31 -7.66
C ASP A 229 -26.03 0.26 -7.99
N TRP A 230 -25.67 -0.58 -7.01
CA TRP A 230 -24.61 -1.60 -7.14
C TRP A 230 -25.15 -3.04 -7.23
N GLU A 231 -26.46 -3.24 -7.19
CA GLU A 231 -27.06 -4.58 -7.17
C GLU A 231 -26.65 -5.42 -8.39
N GLU A 232 -26.70 -4.82 -9.59
CA GLU A 232 -26.35 -5.53 -10.83
C GLU A 232 -24.87 -5.93 -10.84
N PHE A 233 -23.96 -5.01 -10.48
CA PHE A 233 -22.53 -5.32 -10.36
C PHE A 233 -22.27 -6.47 -9.39
N VAL A 234 -22.87 -6.43 -8.19
CA VAL A 234 -22.70 -7.50 -7.20
C VAL A 234 -23.26 -8.83 -7.69
N ASN A 235 -24.42 -8.82 -8.35
CA ASN A 235 -25.02 -10.03 -8.93
C ASN A 235 -24.11 -10.65 -10.00
N GLN A 236 -23.54 -9.84 -10.90
CA GLN A 236 -22.65 -10.35 -11.96
C GLN A 236 -21.32 -10.85 -11.39
N VAL A 237 -20.77 -10.20 -10.36
CA VAL A 237 -19.59 -10.70 -9.62
C VAL A 237 -19.88 -12.03 -8.93
N ASP A 238 -21.07 -12.18 -8.34
CA ASP A 238 -21.49 -13.42 -7.67
C ASP A 238 -21.67 -14.57 -8.66
N ILE A 239 -22.29 -14.31 -9.82
CA ILE A 239 -22.42 -15.27 -10.92
C ILE A 239 -21.03 -15.68 -11.40
N LEU A 240 -20.15 -14.71 -11.63
CA LEU A 240 -18.79 -14.96 -12.13
C LEU A 240 -17.96 -15.79 -11.14
N GLY A 241 -18.02 -15.48 -9.84
CA GLY A 241 -17.36 -16.29 -8.80
C GLY A 241 -17.90 -17.72 -8.76
N THR A 242 -19.19 -17.92 -9.00
CA THR A 242 -19.79 -19.26 -9.10
C THR A 242 -19.33 -19.99 -10.36
N LEU A 243 -19.27 -19.32 -11.51
CA LEU A 243 -18.78 -19.87 -12.78
C LEU A 243 -17.32 -20.30 -12.71
N TRP A 244 -16.46 -19.51 -12.05
CA TRP A 244 -15.03 -19.80 -11.97
C TRP A 244 -14.66 -20.81 -10.87
N PHE A 245 -15.34 -20.77 -9.73
CA PHE A 245 -14.89 -21.49 -8.53
C PHE A 245 -15.93 -22.46 -7.94
N GLY A 246 -17.16 -22.47 -8.46
CA GLY A 246 -18.21 -23.39 -8.04
C GLY A 246 -18.10 -24.78 -8.68
N GLU A 247 -18.70 -25.79 -8.04
CA GLU A 247 -18.68 -27.19 -8.51
C GLU A 247 -19.72 -27.47 -9.62
N ASP A 248 -20.88 -26.78 -9.58
CA ASP A 248 -22.05 -27.04 -10.45
C ASP A 248 -22.52 -25.80 -11.22
N ALA A 249 -21.59 -25.07 -11.84
CA ALA A 249 -21.97 -23.86 -12.58
C ALA A 249 -22.54 -24.20 -13.96
N GLU A 250 -23.84 -24.00 -14.15
CA GLU A 250 -24.43 -23.99 -15.49
C GLU A 250 -23.83 -22.82 -16.31
N GLN A 251 -23.50 -23.07 -17.57
CA GLN A 251 -22.99 -22.03 -18.47
C GLN A 251 -24.05 -20.95 -18.69
N GLN A 252 -23.90 -19.85 -17.98
CA GLN A 252 -24.75 -18.68 -18.13
C GLN A 252 -24.11 -17.72 -19.13
N TYR A 253 -24.81 -17.47 -20.23
CA TYR A 253 -24.42 -16.46 -21.21
C TYR A 253 -25.01 -15.11 -20.79
N GLY A 254 -24.18 -14.07 -20.64
CA GLY A 254 -24.65 -12.74 -20.25
C GLY A 254 -23.52 -11.79 -19.81
N LEU A 255 -23.90 -10.78 -19.03
CA LEU A 255 -23.01 -9.71 -18.54
C LEU A 255 -21.81 -10.24 -17.73
N ALA A 256 -21.96 -11.36 -17.01
CA ALA A 256 -20.85 -12.02 -16.32
C ALA A 256 -19.71 -12.43 -17.25
N LEU A 257 -20.00 -12.86 -18.49
CA LEU A 257 -18.96 -13.20 -19.48
C LEU A 257 -18.31 -11.94 -20.08
N GLU A 258 -19.08 -10.86 -20.24
CA GLU A 258 -18.50 -9.55 -20.62
C GLU A 258 -17.56 -9.03 -19.53
N LEU A 259 -17.92 -9.23 -18.26
CA LEU A 259 -17.08 -8.92 -17.10
C LEU A 259 -15.84 -9.83 -17.02
N GLU A 260 -15.97 -11.11 -17.35
CA GLU A 260 -14.83 -12.02 -17.51
C GLU A 260 -13.86 -11.51 -18.58
N GLU A 261 -14.38 -11.18 -19.78
CA GLU A 261 -13.56 -10.64 -20.86
C GLU A 261 -12.88 -9.34 -20.45
N TYR A 262 -13.58 -8.47 -19.72
CA TYR A 262 -13.02 -7.25 -19.15
C TYR A 262 -11.82 -7.54 -18.24
N ILE A 263 -11.96 -8.47 -17.28
CA ILE A 263 -10.90 -8.82 -16.31
C ILE A 263 -9.70 -9.46 -17.03
N ILE A 264 -9.95 -10.42 -17.94
CA ILE A 264 -8.90 -11.12 -18.68
C ILE A 264 -8.18 -10.16 -19.64
N SER A 265 -8.90 -9.21 -20.25
CA SER A 265 -8.35 -8.22 -21.17
C SER A 265 -7.68 -7.01 -20.50
N HIS A 266 -7.46 -7.08 -19.18
CA HIS A 266 -6.76 -6.05 -18.39
C HIS A 266 -7.56 -4.74 -18.30
N GLY A 267 -8.88 -4.83 -18.15
CA GLY A 267 -9.76 -3.69 -17.93
C GLY A 267 -9.96 -2.81 -19.16
N ARG A 268 -10.16 -3.42 -20.35
CA ARG A 268 -10.45 -2.67 -21.57
C ARG A 268 -11.74 -1.85 -21.42
N GLU A 269 -11.73 -0.64 -22.00
CA GLU A 269 -12.92 0.21 -22.04
C GLU A 269 -14.10 -0.51 -22.72
N ASN A 270 -15.19 -0.69 -21.98
CA ASN A 270 -16.45 -1.21 -22.50
C ASN A 270 -17.61 -0.38 -21.94
N LYS A 271 -17.95 0.69 -22.66
CA LYS A 271 -18.98 1.66 -22.23
C LYS A 271 -20.34 1.01 -21.97
N HIS A 272 -20.71 0.01 -22.76
CA HIS A 272 -21.99 -0.70 -22.58
C HIS A 272 -22.01 -1.45 -21.25
N LEU A 273 -20.94 -2.18 -20.98
CA LEU A 273 -20.77 -2.89 -19.71
C LEU A 273 -20.73 -1.91 -18.53
N ASP A 274 -20.01 -0.80 -18.67
CA ASP A 274 -19.89 0.20 -17.61
C ASP A 274 -21.23 0.85 -17.26
N GLU A 275 -21.99 1.28 -18.28
CA GLU A 275 -23.33 1.88 -18.11
C GLU A 275 -24.34 0.89 -17.50
N THR A 276 -24.18 -0.40 -17.79
CA THR A 276 -25.09 -1.45 -17.30
C THR A 276 -24.75 -1.87 -15.87
N LEU A 277 -23.48 -2.09 -15.55
CA LEU A 277 -23.06 -2.56 -14.24
C LEU A 277 -23.09 -1.45 -13.18
N LEU A 278 -22.66 -0.24 -13.52
CA LEU A 278 -22.47 0.85 -12.58
C LEU A 278 -22.91 2.21 -13.19
N PRO A 279 -24.21 2.39 -13.47
CA PRO A 279 -24.74 3.57 -14.17
C PRO A 279 -24.45 4.90 -13.45
N CYS A 280 -24.35 4.86 -12.12
CA CYS A 280 -24.17 6.04 -11.27
C CYS A 280 -22.70 6.35 -10.94
N GLU A 281 -21.77 5.48 -11.35
CA GLU A 281 -20.35 5.65 -11.07
C GLU A 281 -19.59 6.31 -12.21
N LYS A 282 -18.54 7.04 -11.85
CA LYS A 282 -17.68 7.69 -12.84
C LYS A 282 -16.47 6.81 -13.13
N ILE A 283 -16.43 6.21 -14.31
CA ILE A 283 -15.31 5.39 -14.80
C ILE A 283 -14.02 6.22 -14.88
N ARG A 284 -12.90 5.67 -14.40
CA ARG A 284 -11.59 6.33 -14.28
C ARG A 284 -10.45 5.42 -14.78
N LEU A 285 -10.59 4.93 -16.00
CA LEU A 285 -9.60 4.09 -16.68
C LEU A 285 -8.30 4.84 -17.06
N ASP A 286 -8.24 6.15 -16.81
CA ASP A 286 -7.09 7.05 -17.05
C ASP A 286 -5.76 6.59 -16.41
N PHE A 287 -5.77 5.60 -15.49
CA PHE A 287 -4.59 5.23 -14.71
C PHE A 287 -3.47 4.60 -15.57
N TYR A 288 -3.80 3.81 -16.60
CA TYR A 288 -2.79 3.13 -17.42
C TYR A 288 -2.21 3.99 -18.55
N TRP A 289 -2.90 5.05 -18.97
CA TRP A 289 -2.55 5.79 -20.20
C TRP A 289 -2.15 7.26 -19.96
N ARG A 290 -2.45 7.82 -18.79
CA ARG A 290 -2.23 9.24 -18.51
C ARG A 290 -0.93 9.46 -17.75
N ASN A 291 0.13 9.80 -18.49
CA ASN A 291 1.42 10.13 -17.92
C ASN A 291 1.38 11.53 -17.26
N ARG A 292 0.87 11.60 -16.02
CA ARG A 292 0.59 12.85 -15.29
C ARG A 292 1.82 13.70 -15.06
N ASP A 293 3.02 13.11 -14.99
CA ASP A 293 4.26 13.87 -14.91
C ASP A 293 4.52 14.65 -16.19
N LYS A 294 4.28 14.05 -17.35
CA LYS A 294 4.34 14.76 -18.64
C LYS A 294 3.27 15.84 -18.72
N GLU A 295 2.03 15.55 -18.31
CA GLU A 295 0.97 16.56 -18.30
C GLU A 295 1.23 17.71 -17.33
N TRP A 296 1.78 17.41 -16.15
CA TRP A 296 2.11 18.42 -15.15
C TRP A 296 3.34 19.23 -15.55
N ALA A 297 4.32 18.60 -16.20
CA ALA A 297 5.42 19.31 -16.86
C ALA A 297 4.89 20.25 -17.95
N LEU A 298 3.96 19.79 -18.80
CA LEU A 298 3.31 20.61 -19.82
C LEU A 298 2.48 21.76 -19.20
N ARG A 299 1.73 21.50 -18.13
CA ARG A 299 0.98 22.54 -17.39
C ARG A 299 1.91 23.53 -16.73
N LYS A 300 3.03 23.09 -16.14
CA LYS A 300 4.08 23.96 -15.60
C LYS A 300 4.72 24.81 -16.69
N GLN A 301 5.01 24.21 -17.84
CA GLN A 301 5.57 24.92 -18.99
C GLN A 301 4.59 25.98 -19.50
N ALA A 302 3.32 25.62 -19.70
CA ALA A 302 2.27 26.57 -20.09
C ALA A 302 2.02 27.66 -19.04
N TRP A 303 2.15 27.31 -17.75
CA TRP A 303 2.04 28.28 -16.67
C TRP A 303 3.24 29.23 -16.62
N MET A 304 4.47 28.74 -16.82
CA MET A 304 5.71 29.55 -16.83
C MET A 304 5.83 30.40 -18.10
N PHE A 305 5.36 29.87 -19.24
CA PHE A 305 5.42 30.47 -20.57
C PHE A 305 4.03 30.52 -21.24
N PRO A 306 3.11 31.40 -20.78
CA PRO A 306 1.79 31.54 -21.39
C PRO A 306 1.87 32.08 -22.81
N SER A 307 0.81 31.82 -23.58
CA SER A 307 0.67 32.33 -24.95
C SER A 307 0.73 33.87 -25.01
N ARG A 308 1.13 34.38 -26.18
CA ARG A 308 1.25 35.82 -26.45
C ARG A 308 -0.06 36.57 -26.20
N GLU A 309 -1.18 35.99 -26.62
CA GLU A 309 -2.53 36.55 -26.46
C GLU A 309 -2.87 36.79 -24.98
N TYR A 310 -2.52 35.84 -24.12
CA TYR A 310 -2.67 35.99 -22.67
C TYR A 310 -1.75 37.08 -22.10
N MET A 311 -0.51 37.16 -22.58
CA MET A 311 0.46 38.15 -22.11
C MET A 311 0.14 39.59 -22.54
N ILE A 312 -0.52 39.79 -23.68
CA ILE A 312 -0.94 41.11 -24.18
C ILE A 312 -1.89 41.81 -23.19
N GLN A 313 -2.76 41.05 -22.50
CA GLN A 313 -3.66 41.60 -21.48
C GLN A 313 -2.93 42.29 -20.32
N PHE A 314 -1.71 41.84 -20.00
CA PHE A 314 -0.90 42.40 -18.91
C PHE A 314 0.15 43.40 -19.40
N PHE A 315 0.61 43.23 -20.64
CA PHE A 315 1.69 44.01 -21.23
C PHE A 315 1.30 44.41 -22.67
N PRO A 316 0.54 45.51 -22.85
CA PRO A 316 0.08 45.95 -24.17
C PRO A 316 1.21 46.30 -25.15
N VAL A 317 2.43 46.53 -24.63
CA VAL A 317 3.65 46.75 -25.44
C VAL A 317 3.97 45.55 -26.37
N LEU A 318 3.48 44.34 -26.05
CA LEU A 318 3.65 43.14 -26.89
C LEU A 318 2.85 43.16 -28.20
N GLU A 319 1.84 44.02 -28.32
CA GLU A 319 1.11 44.18 -29.60
C GLU A 319 2.05 44.73 -30.68
N ARG A 320 2.91 45.68 -30.30
CA ARG A 320 3.82 46.38 -31.21
C ARG A 320 5.20 45.74 -31.35
N TYR A 321 5.70 45.07 -30.30
CA TYR A 321 7.02 44.43 -30.30
C TYR A 321 6.96 42.99 -29.77
N PRO A 322 6.72 41.99 -30.66
CA PRO A 322 6.57 40.59 -30.26
C PRO A 322 7.87 39.95 -29.72
N ILE A 323 9.03 40.50 -30.08
CA ILE A 323 10.36 40.02 -29.65
C ILE A 323 10.54 40.15 -28.12
N LEU A 324 9.77 41.04 -27.47
CA LEU A 324 9.88 41.28 -26.02
C LEU A 324 9.19 40.24 -25.14
N LEU A 325 8.50 39.26 -25.75
CA LEU A 325 7.72 38.22 -25.04
C LEU A 325 8.55 37.46 -24.00
N GLY A 326 9.78 37.06 -24.34
CA GLY A 326 10.68 36.36 -23.42
C GLY A 326 11.02 37.18 -22.17
N PHE A 327 11.25 38.48 -22.33
CA PHE A 327 11.55 39.39 -21.22
C PHE A 327 10.31 39.60 -20.32
N CYS A 328 9.12 39.69 -20.91
CA CYS A 328 7.87 39.83 -20.17
C CYS A 328 7.51 38.57 -19.37
N TRP A 329 7.84 37.36 -19.85
CA TRP A 329 7.74 36.14 -19.05
C TRP A 329 8.63 36.21 -17.81
N MET A 330 9.88 36.67 -17.94
CA MET A 330 10.81 36.80 -16.81
C MET A 330 10.29 37.79 -15.75
N ILE A 331 9.81 38.96 -16.16
CA ILE A 331 9.25 39.97 -15.23
C ILE A 331 8.05 39.41 -14.47
N ARG A 332 7.14 38.71 -15.17
CA ARG A 332 5.95 38.13 -14.55
C ARG A 332 6.32 37.06 -13.52
N ASN A 333 7.18 36.11 -13.89
CA ASN A 333 7.63 35.05 -13.01
C ASN A 333 8.36 35.62 -11.77
N TRP A 334 9.21 36.63 -11.96
CA TRP A 334 9.87 37.36 -10.86
C TRP A 334 8.87 38.01 -9.90
N ARG A 335 7.83 38.66 -10.41
CA ARG A 335 6.80 39.31 -9.59
C ARG A 335 6.02 38.30 -8.74
N PHE A 336 5.68 37.14 -9.31
CA PHE A 336 5.04 36.05 -8.56
C PHE A 336 5.97 35.44 -7.52
N PHE A 337 7.23 35.17 -7.88
CA PHE A 337 8.23 34.64 -6.96
C PHE A 337 8.43 35.56 -5.76
N ARG A 338 8.58 36.88 -5.99
CA ARG A 338 8.70 37.89 -4.91
C ARG A 338 7.48 37.90 -3.99
N ARG A 339 6.27 37.72 -4.52
CA ARG A 339 5.02 37.69 -3.74
C ARG A 339 4.90 36.42 -2.89
N ILE A 340 5.29 35.27 -3.45
CA ILE A 340 5.27 33.97 -2.76
C ILE A 340 6.33 33.93 -1.66
N CYS A 341 7.56 34.35 -1.95
CA CYS A 341 8.63 34.44 -0.96
C CYS A 341 8.31 35.46 0.14
N GLY A 342 7.72 36.62 -0.19
CA GLY A 342 7.27 37.59 0.81
C GLY A 342 6.22 37.02 1.78
N ASN A 343 5.26 36.25 1.27
CA ASN A 343 4.22 35.61 2.10
C ASN A 343 4.75 34.43 2.93
N LYS A 344 5.69 33.65 2.40
CA LYS A 344 6.35 32.56 3.13
C LYS A 344 7.28 33.09 4.22
N CYS A 345 8.06 34.14 3.94
CA CYS A 345 8.93 34.79 4.94
C CYS A 345 8.13 35.40 6.09
N LYS A 346 6.96 36.01 5.82
CA LYS A 346 6.06 36.50 6.88
C LYS A 346 5.55 35.37 7.77
N LYS A 347 5.08 34.24 7.20
CA LYS A 347 4.62 33.06 7.97
C LYS A 347 5.75 32.34 8.72
N ALA A 348 6.95 32.28 8.15
CA ALA A 348 8.13 31.69 8.81
C ALA A 348 8.64 32.58 9.94
N SER A 349 8.69 33.91 9.75
CA SER A 349 9.08 34.87 10.79
C SER A 349 8.13 34.84 12.00
N PHE A 350 6.83 34.64 11.75
CA PHE A 350 5.84 34.49 12.83
C PHE A 350 6.06 33.19 13.61
N ARG A 351 6.27 32.05 12.93
CA ARG A 351 6.57 30.76 13.60
C ARG A 351 7.89 30.77 14.37
N LEU A 352 8.92 31.43 13.86
CA LEU A 352 10.19 31.60 14.57
C LEU A 352 10.05 32.49 15.80
N ARG A 353 9.27 33.59 15.73
CA ARG A 353 8.97 34.45 16.88
C ARG A 353 8.20 33.72 17.97
N VAL A 354 7.22 32.90 17.61
CA VAL A 354 6.46 32.08 18.58
C VAL A 354 7.36 31.06 19.26
N ARG A 355 8.23 30.35 18.50
CA ARG A 355 9.20 29.41 19.09
C ARG A 355 10.23 30.10 19.99
N LEU A 356 10.66 31.31 19.66
CA LEU A 356 11.57 32.10 20.48
C LEU A 356 10.92 32.55 21.80
N LEU A 357 9.64 32.93 21.77
CA LEU A 357 8.88 33.26 22.98
C LEU A 357 8.67 32.03 23.87
N ASP A 358 8.34 30.86 23.32
CA ASP A 358 8.24 29.60 24.06
C ASP A 358 9.57 29.19 24.71
N ILE A 359 10.69 29.37 24.00
CA ILE A 359 12.03 29.08 24.55
C ILE A 359 12.37 30.07 25.67
N GLN A 360 12.02 31.35 25.50
CA GLN A 360 12.25 32.38 26.51
C GLN A 360 11.41 32.16 27.77
N GLU A 361 10.14 31.73 27.63
CA GLU A 361 9.29 31.33 28.76
C GLU A 361 9.83 30.08 29.47
N LYS A 362 10.28 29.07 28.72
CA LYS A 362 10.93 27.88 29.29
C LYS A 362 12.21 28.21 30.06
N MET A 363 13.06 29.10 29.52
CA MET A 363 14.24 29.60 30.25
C MET A 363 13.87 30.36 31.52
N LYS A 364 12.83 31.21 31.47
CA LYS A 364 12.36 31.97 32.63
C LYS A 364 11.76 31.07 33.71
N GLY A 365 11.10 29.97 33.32
CA GLY A 365 10.62 28.91 34.21
C GLY A 365 11.75 28.12 34.88
N MET A 366 12.82 27.81 34.15
CA MET A 366 14.01 27.15 34.72
C MET A 366 14.77 28.05 35.70
N ILE A 367 14.88 29.35 35.41
CA ILE A 367 15.53 30.31 36.31
C ILE A 367 14.72 30.51 37.61
N ARG A 368 13.39 30.39 37.55
CA ARG A 368 12.52 30.40 38.75
C ARG A 368 12.70 29.14 39.59
N ARG A 369 12.67 27.95 38.99
CA ARG A 369 12.95 26.69 39.72
C ARG A 369 14.32 26.67 40.40
N ARG A 370 15.35 27.20 39.73
CA ARG A 370 16.71 27.30 40.28
C ARG A 370 16.83 28.33 41.43
N LYS A 371 15.87 29.26 41.54
CA LYS A 371 15.76 30.21 42.66
C LYS A 371 15.00 29.60 43.84
N ASP A 372 14.00 28.78 43.55
CA ASP A 372 13.21 28.06 44.56
C ASP A 372 14.02 26.92 45.20
N GLU A 373 14.89 26.24 44.45
CA GLU A 373 15.82 25.21 44.96
C GLU A 373 16.94 25.76 45.88
N VAL A 374 17.26 27.06 45.80
CA VAL A 374 18.26 27.70 46.68
C VAL A 374 17.62 28.24 47.98
N ALA A 375 16.29 28.27 48.07
CA ALA A 375 15.56 28.73 49.24
C ALA A 375 15.20 27.59 50.23
N GLU A 376 15.32 26.32 49.83
CA GLU A 376 15.12 25.14 50.69
C GLU A 376 16.45 24.41 50.93
N ALA A 377 17.28 24.92 51.85
CA ALA A 377 18.34 24.13 52.49
C ALA A 377 18.33 24.43 54.00
N PRO A 378 18.32 23.42 54.90
CA PRO A 378 18.15 23.64 56.33
C PRO A 378 19.47 24.02 57.02
N GLU A 379 19.36 24.95 57.97
CA GLU A 379 20.37 25.26 58.99
C GLU A 379 20.35 24.21 60.11
N ASP A 380 21.55 23.82 60.58
CA ASP A 380 21.94 23.21 61.89
C ASP A 380 23.02 22.12 61.66
N ALA A 381 24.11 21.94 62.41
CA ALA A 381 24.83 22.71 63.44
C ALA A 381 26.15 21.95 63.75
N SER A 382 27.15 22.66 64.31
CA SER A 382 28.34 22.20 65.08
C SER A 382 29.52 21.56 64.33
N GLY A 383 30.80 21.81 64.63
CA GLY A 383 31.44 22.49 65.77
C GLY A 383 32.94 22.73 65.53
N ASP A 384 33.56 23.42 66.49
CA ASP A 384 34.86 24.10 66.52
C ASP A 384 36.15 23.33 66.11
N VAL A 385 37.17 24.06 65.62
CA VAL A 385 38.46 24.40 66.29
C VAL A 385 39.57 24.79 65.25
N ILE A 386 39.95 26.08 65.25
CA ILE A 386 41.31 26.73 65.21
C ILE A 386 42.49 25.88 64.65
N SER A 387 43.35 26.27 63.68
CA SER A 387 44.25 27.44 63.55
C SER A 387 45.09 27.43 62.24
N GLN A 388 45.31 28.65 61.69
CA GLN A 388 46.54 29.25 61.12
C GLN A 388 47.38 28.67 59.94
N ALA A 389 47.97 29.65 59.21
CA ALA A 389 49.17 29.66 58.34
C ALA A 389 48.96 29.19 56.88
N GLU A 390 48.95 30.09 55.90
CA GLU A 390 50.07 30.78 55.20
C GLU A 390 50.59 30.05 53.95
N GLU A 391 50.68 30.84 52.87
CA GLU A 391 51.56 30.76 51.70
C GLU A 391 51.58 29.55 50.75
N GLY A 392 51.49 29.90 49.46
CA GLY A 392 52.49 29.44 48.49
C GLY A 392 51.98 28.73 47.23
N GLY A 393 52.21 29.35 46.07
CA GLY A 393 52.63 28.63 44.86
C GLY A 393 51.60 28.41 43.75
N SER A 394 51.61 29.31 42.75
CA SER A 394 51.57 28.90 41.32
C SER A 394 52.98 28.41 40.91
N PRO A 395 53.28 27.83 39.71
CA PRO A 395 52.55 27.74 38.42
C PRO A 395 52.53 26.27 37.88
N GLU A 396 52.02 25.86 36.71
CA GLU A 396 52.34 26.11 35.28
C GLU A 396 51.21 25.41 34.46
N LEU A 397 50.56 25.97 33.44
CA LEU A 397 50.96 26.29 32.06
C LEU A 397 51.62 25.16 31.24
N SER A 398 50.83 24.54 30.34
CA SER A 398 51.29 24.24 28.97
C SER A 398 50.09 24.11 28.01
N ALA A 399 50.15 24.89 26.94
CA ALA A 399 49.22 24.94 25.81
C ALA A 399 49.76 24.11 24.63
N GLU A 400 48.87 23.72 23.70
CA GLU A 400 49.12 23.56 22.24
C GLU A 400 47.76 23.19 21.59
N GLU A 401 47.06 24.15 20.97
CA GLU A 401 46.97 24.45 19.52
C GLU A 401 46.65 23.26 18.58
N ASN A 402 45.44 23.14 18.02
CA ASN A 402 44.85 23.81 16.84
C ASN A 402 45.11 23.07 15.51
N THR A 403 44.07 22.57 14.83
CA THR A 403 43.91 22.69 13.36
C THR A 403 42.50 22.29 12.90
N LYS A 404 41.95 23.11 12.00
CA LYS A 404 40.67 22.99 11.27
C LYS A 404 40.97 22.61 9.82
N SER A 405 40.11 21.82 9.18
CA SER A 405 39.85 21.93 7.74
C SER A 405 38.50 21.34 7.34
N GLN A 406 37.70 22.14 6.64
CA GLN A 406 36.50 21.76 5.87
C GLN A 406 36.90 21.38 4.43
N SER A 407 36.15 20.50 3.76
CA SER A 407 35.87 20.64 2.32
C SER A 407 34.57 19.95 1.90
N ASN A 408 33.75 20.67 1.13
CA ASN A 408 32.62 20.19 0.34
C ASN A 408 33.08 19.48 -0.94
N GLY A 409 32.23 18.61 -1.50
CA GLY A 409 32.31 18.17 -2.90
C GLY A 409 31.08 17.37 -3.33
N ALA A 410 30.26 17.97 -4.19
CA ALA A 410 29.17 17.32 -4.94
C ALA A 410 29.67 16.82 -6.30
N ARG A 411 29.06 15.76 -6.85
CA ARG A 411 28.96 15.48 -8.30
C ARG A 411 27.89 14.41 -8.60
N ASP A 412 27.00 14.75 -9.53
CA ASP A 412 26.13 13.85 -10.30
C ASP A 412 26.93 12.91 -11.21
N ILE A 413 26.31 11.81 -11.68
CA ILE A 413 26.15 11.41 -13.11
C ILE A 413 25.51 10.01 -13.27
N SER A 414 24.40 9.99 -14.04
CA SER A 414 23.82 9.02 -15.01
C SER A 414 23.75 7.49 -14.82
N GLU A 415 22.54 6.99 -15.11
CA GLU A 415 22.13 5.85 -15.96
C GLU A 415 23.21 4.97 -16.64
N ALA A 416 23.01 3.64 -16.55
CA ALA A 416 23.20 2.71 -17.68
C ALA A 416 22.43 1.39 -17.47
N GLN A 417 21.62 1.03 -18.46
CA GLN A 417 21.11 -0.33 -18.73
C GLN A 417 22.21 -1.17 -19.39
N GLY A 418 22.14 -2.51 -19.26
CA GLY A 418 22.52 -3.42 -20.35
C GLY A 418 23.46 -4.59 -20.01
N ARG A 419 22.85 -5.79 -20.00
CA ARG A 419 23.28 -7.06 -20.63
C ARG A 419 24.63 -7.72 -20.31
N ASP A 420 24.48 -8.98 -19.89
CA ASP A 420 25.08 -10.22 -20.42
C ASP A 420 26.59 -10.28 -20.60
N THR A 421 27.24 -11.13 -19.80
CA THR A 421 28.18 -12.12 -20.33
C THR A 421 28.39 -13.25 -19.33
N GLU A 422 28.18 -14.46 -19.85
CA GLU A 422 28.57 -15.75 -19.29
C GLU A 422 30.07 -15.80 -19.01
N GLU A 423 30.47 -16.46 -17.92
CA GLU A 423 31.71 -17.24 -17.88
C GLU A 423 31.59 -18.30 -16.76
N ASP A 424 31.58 -19.55 -17.21
CA ASP A 424 31.69 -20.77 -16.43
C ASP A 424 33.02 -20.85 -15.67
N SER A 425 32.99 -21.43 -14.46
CA SER A 425 34.04 -22.37 -14.04
C SER A 425 33.59 -23.20 -12.83
N ASP A 426 33.35 -24.48 -13.10
CA ASP A 426 33.74 -25.67 -12.32
C ASP A 426 33.93 -25.52 -10.81
N PHE A 427 33.10 -26.23 -10.03
CA PHE A 427 33.58 -27.06 -8.93
C PHE A 427 32.69 -28.31 -8.82
N GLN A 428 33.27 -29.44 -9.24
CA GLN A 428 32.86 -30.78 -8.85
C GLN A 428 33.22 -30.99 -7.37
N ASP A 429 32.34 -31.65 -6.61
CA ASP A 429 32.76 -32.69 -5.69
C ASP A 429 31.62 -33.70 -5.54
N GLU A 430 31.94 -34.92 -5.95
CA GLU A 430 31.19 -36.17 -5.78
C GLU A 430 31.34 -36.65 -4.33
N GLU A 431 30.25 -37.09 -3.68
CA GLU A 431 30.31 -38.22 -2.76
C GLU A 431 29.05 -39.08 -2.94
N GLU A 432 29.23 -40.20 -3.64
CA GLU A 432 28.39 -41.39 -3.53
C GLU A 432 28.63 -42.06 -2.17
N GLU A 433 27.57 -42.49 -1.48
CA GLU A 433 27.60 -43.80 -0.84
C GLU A 433 26.22 -44.50 -0.85
N LYS A 434 26.29 -45.80 -1.10
CA LYS A 434 25.25 -46.74 -1.50
C LYS A 434 24.56 -47.44 -0.32
N GLY A 435 23.37 -47.97 -0.61
CA GLY A 435 22.81 -49.21 -0.04
C GLY A 435 21.80 -48.99 1.08
N ASP A 436 20.66 -49.69 1.16
CA ASP A 436 20.43 -51.09 0.78
C ASP A 436 18.95 -51.35 0.41
N SER A 437 18.80 -52.41 -0.38
CA SER A 437 17.64 -53.08 -0.95
C SER A 437 16.55 -53.55 0.03
N ARG A 438 15.32 -53.68 -0.47
CA ARG A 438 14.53 -54.94 -0.39
C ARG A 438 13.34 -54.96 -1.36
N ASN A 439 13.35 -56.02 -2.17
CA ASN A 439 12.30 -56.51 -3.07
C ASN A 439 11.04 -56.96 -2.32
N GLU A 440 9.92 -56.99 -3.05
CA GLU A 440 9.06 -58.17 -3.34
C GLU A 440 7.93 -57.63 -4.28
N ASP A 441 7.93 -58.01 -5.56
CA ASP A 441 7.18 -59.14 -6.16
C ASP A 441 5.64 -58.92 -6.02
N ALA A 442 4.77 -59.04 -7.02
CA ALA A 442 4.76 -59.85 -8.23
C ALA A 442 3.66 -59.42 -9.24
N GLU A 443 3.88 -59.79 -10.51
CA GLU A 443 2.93 -60.33 -11.51
C GLU A 443 1.71 -59.48 -11.95
N GLU A 444 1.71 -58.92 -13.17
CA GLU A 444 1.37 -59.56 -14.46
C GLU A 444 0.00 -60.24 -14.52
N GLU A 445 -0.96 -59.63 -15.25
CA GLU A 445 -1.62 -60.37 -16.32
C GLU A 445 -2.24 -59.43 -17.38
N THR A 446 -1.85 -59.72 -18.61
CA THR A 446 -2.27 -59.14 -19.87
C THR A 446 -3.64 -59.65 -20.31
N ALA A 447 -4.45 -58.83 -21.00
CA ALA A 447 -4.92 -59.10 -22.38
C ALA A 447 -6.09 -58.20 -22.80
N ASN A 448 -5.84 -57.50 -23.91
CA ASN A 448 -6.81 -56.93 -24.87
C ASN A 448 -7.97 -57.89 -25.24
N ILE A 449 -9.12 -57.33 -25.66
CA ILE A 449 -9.69 -57.40 -27.04
C ILE A 449 -11.20 -57.00 -27.09
N GLU A 450 -11.53 -56.24 -28.14
CA GLU A 450 -12.85 -56.01 -28.83
C GLU A 450 -14.01 -55.30 -28.09
N GLN A 451 -14.40 -54.09 -28.50
CA GLN A 451 -15.33 -53.77 -29.60
C GLN A 451 -16.67 -54.50 -29.55
N THR A 452 -17.75 -53.75 -29.30
CA THR A 452 -18.99 -53.82 -30.09
C THR A 452 -19.88 -52.61 -29.79
N GLU A 453 -20.29 -51.96 -30.88
CA GLU A 453 -21.41 -51.02 -30.97
C GLU A 453 -22.73 -51.70 -30.59
N GLY A 454 -23.73 -50.94 -30.13
CA GLY A 454 -25.10 -51.46 -30.02
C GLY A 454 -26.08 -50.64 -29.19
N ASP A 455 -26.59 -49.56 -29.79
CA ASP A 455 -28.00 -49.11 -29.81
C ASP A 455 -28.94 -49.36 -28.59
N ARG A 456 -29.52 -48.23 -28.13
CA ARG A 456 -30.96 -47.94 -27.86
C ARG A 456 -31.76 -48.60 -26.72
N ASN A 457 -32.54 -47.69 -26.10
CA ASN A 457 -33.78 -47.84 -25.33
C ASN A 457 -33.60 -48.46 -23.94
N VAL A 458 -33.90 -47.76 -22.84
CA VAL A 458 -35.16 -47.13 -22.42
C VAL A 458 -34.87 -45.95 -21.51
#